data_AF-A0A3D5HYQ6-F1
#
_entry.id   AF-A0A3D5HYQ6-F1
#
_cell.length_a   1.000
_cell.length_b   1.000
_cell.length_c   1.000
_cell.angle_alpha   90.00
_cell.angle_beta   90.00
_cell.angle_gamma   90.00
#
_symmetry.space_group_name_H-M   'P 1'
#
loop_
_entity.id
_entity.type
_entity.pdbx_description
1 polymer ?
#
loop_
_entity_poly.entity_id
_entity_poly.type
_entity_poly.pdbx_seq_one_letter_code
_entity_poly.pdbx_strand_id
1 'polypeptide(L)' 'PLQWFPQGLVESPITGAAGNHEYLLWLGPKAELDSSAWTGLIEEVVQRTNA' A
#
# COMPACT_ATOMS: atom_id res chain seq x y z
N PRO A 1 3.48 13.05 -16.47
CA PRO A 1 3.38 12.22 -15.23
C PRO A 1 3.54 13.11 -13.98
N LEU A 2 2.76 12.84 -12.93
CA LEU A 2 2.70 13.70 -11.74
C LEU A 2 3.92 13.57 -10.80
N GLN A 3 4.92 12.74 -11.14
CA GLN A 3 6.17 12.54 -10.37
C GLN A 3 5.97 12.17 -8.88
N TRP A 4 4.88 11.45 -8.58
CA TRP A 4 4.64 10.86 -7.27
C TRP A 4 4.99 9.38 -7.27
N PHE A 5 5.76 8.97 -6.29
CA PHE A 5 6.22 7.60 -6.10
C PHE A 5 5.72 7.06 -4.76
N PRO A 6 5.35 5.79 -4.70
CA PRO A 6 4.96 5.15 -3.45
C PRO A 6 6.15 5.09 -2.46
N GLN A 7 5.87 5.34 -1.19
CA GLN A 7 6.85 5.37 -0.09
C GLN A 7 6.53 4.35 1.00
N GLY A 8 5.24 4.08 1.22
CA GLY A 8 4.78 3.12 2.22
C GLY A 8 3.33 2.74 2.01
N LEU A 9 2.96 1.54 2.46
CA LEU A 9 1.62 0.98 2.35
C LEU A 9 1.27 0.31 3.68
N VAL A 10 0.09 0.61 4.20
CA VAL A 10 -0.49 -0.05 5.38
C VAL A 10 -1.98 -0.29 5.15
N GLU A 11 -2.54 -1.22 5.92
CA GLU A 11 -3.99 -1.39 5.99
C GLU A 11 -4.66 -0.20 6.69
N SER A 12 -5.88 0.11 6.28
CA SER A 12 -6.72 1.06 7.01
C SER A 12 -7.19 0.40 8.32
N PRO A 13 -7.20 1.14 9.45
CA PRO A 13 -7.72 0.61 10.72
C PRO A 13 -9.25 0.45 10.72
N ILE A 14 -9.93 0.91 9.68
CA ILE A 14 -11.37 0.76 9.50
C ILE A 14 -11.67 0.05 8.20
N THR A 15 -12.76 -0.70 8.21
CA THR A 15 -13.32 -1.30 7.00
C THR A 15 -14.13 -0.26 6.24
N GLY A 16 -13.96 -0.23 4.92
CA GLY A 16 -14.73 0.62 4.04
C GLY A 16 -16.19 0.21 3.92
N ALA A 17 -16.93 0.97 3.12
CA ALA A 17 -18.32 0.64 2.81
C ALA A 17 -18.44 -0.78 2.22
N ALA A 18 -19.55 -1.45 2.52
CA ALA A 18 -19.82 -2.85 2.12
C ALA A 18 -18.81 -3.89 2.63
N GLY A 19 -18.00 -3.56 3.65
CA GLY A 19 -17.04 -4.50 4.21
C GLY A 19 -15.72 -4.58 3.46
N ASN A 20 -15.41 -3.61 2.60
CA ASN A 20 -14.18 -3.62 1.81
C ASN A 20 -12.93 -3.34 2.67
N HIS A 21 -11.86 -4.09 2.42
CA HIS A 21 -10.53 -3.74 2.93
C HIS A 21 -10.03 -2.46 2.25
N GLU A 22 -9.63 -1.48 3.06
CA GLU A 22 -9.03 -0.23 2.59
C GLU A 22 -7.56 -0.17 2.97
N TYR A 23 -6.76 0.59 2.22
CA TYR A 23 -5.32 0.73 2.43
C TYR A 23 -4.91 2.19 2.34
N LEU A 24 -3.88 2.58 3.09
CA LEU A 24 -3.28 3.90 3.07
C LEU A 24 -1.94 3.83 2.35
N LEU A 25 -1.84 4.55 1.22
CA LEU A 25 -0.61 4.69 0.44
C LEU A 25 0.02 6.07 0.67
N TRP A 26 1.27 6.09 1.11
CA TRP A 26 2.06 7.31 1.20
C TRP A 26 2.78 7.58 -0.12
N LEU A 27 2.65 8.79 -0.66
CA LEU A 27 3.30 9.24 -1.89
C LEU A 27 4.37 10.30 -1.60
N GLY A 28 5.48 10.24 -2.33
CA GLY A 28 6.60 11.18 -2.20
C GLY A 28 7.28 11.47 -3.54
N PRO A 29 8.20 12.45 -3.59
CA PRO A 29 8.81 12.93 -4.82
C PRO A 29 9.96 12.05 -5.36
N LYS A 30 10.33 10.98 -4.66
CA LYS A 30 11.47 10.11 -5.02
C LYS A 30 11.09 8.64 -4.91
N ALA A 31 11.52 7.79 -5.84
CA ALA A 31 11.38 6.35 -5.69
C ALA A 31 12.31 5.81 -4.60
N GLU A 32 11.75 5.12 -3.59
CA GLU A 32 12.51 4.50 -2.50
C GLU A 32 12.71 2.99 -2.67
N LEU A 33 11.75 2.31 -3.28
CA LEU A 33 11.81 0.86 -3.55
C LEU A 33 11.72 0.58 -5.04
N ASP A 34 12.34 -0.52 -5.48
CA ASP A 34 12.13 -1.07 -6.81
C ASP A 34 10.81 -1.85 -6.91
N SER A 35 10.45 -2.24 -8.13
CA SER A 35 9.19 -2.93 -8.41
C SER A 35 9.05 -4.27 -7.69
N SER A 36 10.15 -5.01 -7.47
CA SER A 36 10.11 -6.33 -6.83
C SER A 36 9.89 -6.22 -5.33
N ALA A 37 10.56 -5.25 -4.69
CA ALA A 37 10.35 -4.92 -3.29
C ALA A 37 8.91 -4.43 -3.06
N TRP A 38 8.35 -3.66 -3.99
CA TRP A 38 6.95 -3.23 -3.93
C TRP A 38 5.95 -4.39 -3.99
N THR A 39 6.17 -5.37 -4.87
CA THR A 39 5.30 -6.55 -4.94
C THR A 39 5.29 -7.31 -3.62
N GLY A 40 6.46 -7.54 -3.02
CA GLY A 40 6.57 -8.23 -1.73
C GLY A 40 5.84 -7.51 -0.59
N LEU A 41 5.97 -6.18 -0.53
CA LEU A 41 5.25 -5.37 0.47
C LEU A 41 3.72 -5.43 0.29
N ILE A 42 3.23 -5.39 -0.95
CA ILE A 42 1.79 -5.50 -1.23
C ILE A 42 1.27 -6.87 -0.78
N GLU A 43 1.97 -7.95 -1.13
CA GLU A 43 1.58 -9.31 -0.73
C GLU A 43 1.54 -9.44 0.79
N GLU A 44 2.56 -8.94 1.49
CA GLU A 44 2.63 -8.96 2.95
C GLU A 44 1.45 -8.22 3.60
N VAL A 45 1.19 -6.98 3.17
CA VAL A 45 0.10 -6.16 3.74
C VAL A 45 -1.25 -6.81 3.47
N VAL A 46 -1.51 -7.25 2.24
CA VAL A 46 -2.78 -7.92 1.88
C VAL A 46 -2.96 -9.23 2.65
N GLN A 47 -1.90 -10.01 2.86
CA GLN A 47 -2.00 -11.25 3.65
C GLN A 47 -2.33 -10.96 5.12
N ARG A 48 -1.71 -9.94 5.72
CA ARG A 48 -2.01 -9.52 7.11
C ARG A 48 -3.46 -9.06 7.27
N THR A 49 -3.98 -8.32 6.29
CA THR A 49 -5.35 -7.80 6.32
C THR A 49 -6.42 -8.90 6.17
N ASN A 50 -6.07 -10.05 5.58
CA ASN A 50 -6.97 -11.20 5.39
C ASN A 50 -6.83 -12.30 6.48
N ALA A 51 -5.89 -12.15 7.42
CA ALA A 51 -5.62 -13.11 8.49
C ALA A 51 -6.56 -12.90 9.69
#